data_AF-D8TWT7-F1
#
_entry.id   AF-D8TWT7-F1
#
_cell.length_a   1.000
_cell.length_b   1.000
_cell.length_c   1.000
_cell.angle_alpha   90.00
_cell.angle_beta   90.00
_cell.angle_gamma   90.00
#
_symmetry.space_group_name_H-M   'P 1'
#
loop_
_entity.id
_entity.type
_entity.pdbx_description
1 polymer ?
#
loop_
_entity_poly.entity_id
_entity_poly.type
_entity_poly.pdbx_seq_one_letter_code
_entity_poly.pdbx_strand_id
1 'polypeptide(L)'
;MSRSFPGEQIEAAYNARRLQNWEVPAEDKSKAVQTTTGTRFGTLIPRTGKTEFIADDSGHLKPGVPKINNAFNNSGTAPVYMNSSPRWPKENPTWPKTEKATMGYKGISTDYLPTSTVTLKAVEVKGTKERNFNFT
;
A
#
# COMPACT_ATOMS: atom_id res chain seq x y z
N MET A 1 -5.35 -7.56 18.77
CA MET A 1 -3.90 -7.82 18.67
C MET A 1 -3.56 -9.12 19.38
N SER A 2 -2.67 -9.94 18.84
CA SER A 2 -2.29 -11.25 19.41
C SER A 2 -1.10 -11.14 20.38
N ARG A 3 -1.01 -12.02 21.38
CA ARG A 3 0.13 -12.18 22.29
C ARG A 3 0.66 -13.61 22.28
N SER A 4 1.92 -13.79 22.67
CA SER A 4 2.53 -15.12 22.86
C SER A 4 2.75 -15.34 24.36
N PHE A 5 1.98 -16.26 24.95
CA PHE A 5 2.10 -16.63 26.36
C PHE A 5 3.15 -17.72 26.56
N PRO A 6 3.83 -17.75 27.72
CA PRO A 6 4.80 -18.80 28.03
C PRO A 6 4.12 -20.16 28.19
N GLY A 7 4.56 -21.16 27.43
CA GLY A 7 4.17 -22.56 27.56
C GLY A 7 5.04 -23.37 28.53
N GLU A 8 5.91 -22.69 29.27
CA GLU A 8 6.82 -23.21 30.31
C GLU A 8 7.73 -24.36 29.82
N GLN A 9 7.20 -25.58 29.73
CA GLN A 9 7.94 -26.78 29.34
C GLN A 9 8.25 -26.84 27.84
N ILE A 10 7.35 -26.33 26.99
CA ILE A 10 7.47 -26.48 25.52
C ILE A 10 8.19 -25.30 24.86
N GLU A 11 8.41 -24.20 25.58
CA GLU A 11 8.96 -22.95 25.04
C GLU A 11 10.24 -23.17 24.23
N ALA A 12 11.13 -24.04 24.72
CA ALA A 12 12.40 -24.34 24.05
C ALA A 12 12.23 -24.80 22.60
N ALA A 13 11.19 -25.59 22.31
CA ALA A 13 10.87 -26.07 20.96
C ALA A 13 10.27 -24.98 20.06
N TYR A 14 9.58 -24.00 20.65
CA TYR A 14 8.94 -22.88 19.94
C TYR A 14 9.83 -21.64 19.77
N ASN A 15 11.13 -21.77 20.00
CA ASN A 15 12.10 -20.76 19.58
C ASN A 15 11.97 -20.51 18.06
N ALA A 16 11.96 -19.25 17.62
CA ALA A 16 11.84 -18.89 16.20
C ALA A 16 12.81 -19.67 15.29
N ARG A 17 14.08 -19.81 15.71
CA ARG A 17 15.09 -20.60 14.98
C ARG A 17 14.75 -22.08 14.84
N ARG A 18 14.08 -22.68 15.83
CA ARG A 18 13.63 -24.08 15.77
C ARG A 18 12.41 -24.27 14.89
N LEU A 19 11.62 -23.21 14.70
CA LEU A 19 10.52 -23.14 13.74
C LEU A 19 11.00 -22.69 12.35
N GLN A 20 12.30 -22.78 12.08
CA GLN A 20 12.92 -22.38 10.81
C GLN A 20 12.72 -20.90 10.43
N ASN A 21 12.32 -20.06 11.39
CA ASN A 21 12.34 -18.62 11.21
C ASN A 21 13.74 -18.09 11.55
N TRP A 22 14.47 -17.71 10.50
CA TRP A 22 15.81 -17.13 10.57
C TRP A 22 15.82 -15.59 10.53
N GLU A 23 14.65 -14.97 10.36
CA GLU A 23 14.49 -13.53 10.45
C GLU A 23 14.47 -13.07 11.93
N VAL A 24 14.48 -11.75 12.14
CA VAL A 24 14.33 -11.17 13.48
C VAL A 24 12.91 -11.47 14.00
N PRO A 25 12.76 -12.19 15.12
CA PRO A 25 11.44 -12.57 15.63
C PRO A 25 10.66 -11.37 16.18
N ALA A 26 9.32 -11.46 16.13
CA ALA A 26 8.42 -10.47 16.70
C ALA A 26 8.34 -10.61 18.24
N GLU A 27 9.30 -10.02 18.94
CA GLU A 27 9.39 -10.06 20.41
C GLU A 27 8.39 -9.15 21.13
N ASP A 28 7.80 -8.17 20.45
CA ASP A 28 6.76 -7.29 21.01
C ASP A 28 5.55 -8.07 21.53
N LYS A 29 5.23 -9.19 20.88
CA LYS A 29 4.12 -10.09 21.26
C LYS A 29 4.34 -10.79 22.60
N SER A 30 5.59 -11.12 22.94
CA SER A 30 5.94 -11.76 24.22
C SER A 30 6.28 -10.73 25.29
N LYS A 31 6.96 -9.63 24.94
CA LYS A 31 7.31 -8.54 25.88
C LYS A 31 6.11 -7.81 26.45
N ALA A 32 5.00 -7.76 25.72
CA ALA A 32 3.76 -7.18 26.22
C ALA A 32 3.04 -8.06 27.27
N VAL A 33 3.46 -9.31 27.45
CA VAL A 33 2.97 -10.18 28.53
C VAL A 33 3.88 -9.99 29.74
N GLN A 34 3.31 -9.60 30.88
CA GLN A 34 4.07 -9.46 32.11
C GLN A 34 4.30 -10.84 32.74
N THR A 35 5.55 -11.29 32.73
CA THR A 35 6.00 -12.51 33.41
C THR A 35 6.92 -12.18 34.57
N THR A 36 7.09 -13.11 35.50
CA THR A 36 7.94 -12.97 36.68
C THR A 36 9.40 -12.65 36.36
N THR A 37 9.92 -13.13 35.22
CA THR A 37 11.32 -12.93 34.80
C THR A 37 11.46 -11.87 33.70
N GLY A 38 10.36 -11.31 33.19
CA GLY A 38 10.37 -10.43 32.02
C GLY A 38 10.73 -11.13 30.70
N THR A 39 10.86 -12.46 30.71
CA THR A 39 11.16 -13.28 29.52
C THR A 39 10.08 -14.33 29.29
N ARG A 40 10.16 -15.02 28.15
CA ARG A 40 9.25 -16.12 27.79
C ARG A 40 9.37 -17.39 28.64
N PHE A 41 10.35 -17.45 29.56
CA PHE A 41 10.53 -18.59 30.47
C PHE A 41 10.02 -18.29 31.89
N GLY A 42 9.42 -17.12 32.12
CA GLY A 42 8.76 -16.79 33.37
C GLY A 42 7.30 -17.27 33.41
N THR A 43 6.73 -17.24 34.61
CA THR A 43 5.31 -17.52 34.87
C THR A 43 4.47 -16.24 34.82
N LEU A 44 3.17 -16.37 34.59
CA LEU A 44 2.24 -15.24 34.57
C LEU A 44 1.95 -14.72 35.98
N ILE A 45 1.71 -13.42 36.08
CA ILE A 45 1.33 -12.76 37.34
C ILE A 45 -0.18 -12.94 37.56
N PRO A 46 -0.62 -13.42 38.75
CA PRO A 46 -2.04 -13.55 39.05
C PRO A 46 -2.71 -12.17 39.13
N ARG A 47 -3.93 -12.07 38.59
CA ARG A 47 -4.76 -10.86 38.69
C ARG A 47 -5.94 -11.11 39.61
N THR A 48 -6.22 -10.14 40.49
CA THR A 48 -7.41 -10.11 41.35
C THR A 48 -8.44 -9.10 40.84
N GLY A 49 -9.70 -9.23 41.26
CA GLY A 49 -10.78 -8.32 40.90
C GLY A 49 -11.60 -8.74 39.67
N LYS A 50 -12.62 -7.93 39.33
CA LYS A 50 -13.53 -8.15 38.20
C LYS A 50 -13.10 -7.32 36.98
N THR A 51 -13.38 -7.81 35.78
CA THR A 51 -13.19 -7.06 34.53
C THR A 51 -14.32 -6.07 34.31
N GLU A 52 -13.99 -4.82 33.98
CA GLU A 52 -14.95 -3.79 33.60
C GLU A 52 -15.00 -3.60 32.07
N PHE A 53 -16.15 -3.15 31.57
CA PHE A 53 -16.34 -2.88 30.14
C PHE A 53 -15.75 -1.52 29.76
N ILE A 54 -14.72 -1.54 28.90
CA ILE A 54 -14.08 -0.35 28.34
C ILE A 54 -14.68 0.08 26.98
N ALA A 55 -15.47 -0.80 26.36
CA ALA A 55 -16.19 -0.54 25.12
C ALA A 55 -17.70 -0.59 25.35
N ASP A 56 -18.45 0.03 24.44
CA ASP A 56 -19.91 -0.08 24.36
C ASP A 56 -20.35 -1.33 23.58
N ASP A 57 -21.67 -1.50 23.45
CA ASP A 57 -22.31 -2.61 22.75
C ASP A 57 -22.01 -2.63 21.24
N SER A 58 -21.72 -1.48 20.65
CA SER A 58 -21.35 -1.31 19.25
C SER A 58 -19.85 -1.47 18.98
N GLY A 59 -19.04 -1.68 20.03
CA GLY A 59 -17.59 -1.88 19.94
C GLY A 59 -16.76 -0.59 19.91
N HIS A 60 -17.36 0.57 20.21
CA HIS A 60 -16.62 1.82 20.37
C HIS A 60 -16.10 1.97 21.81
N LEU A 61 -14.93 2.58 21.96
CA LEU A 61 -14.36 2.86 23.28
C LEU A 61 -15.17 3.94 24.01
N LYS A 62 -15.46 3.72 25.29
CA LYS A 62 -16.16 4.69 26.14
C LYS A 62 -15.37 6.01 26.24
N PRO A 63 -16.05 7.17 26.37
CA PRO A 63 -15.39 8.44 26.58
C PRO A 63 -14.45 8.41 27.79
N GLY A 64 -13.27 9.03 27.66
CA GLY A 64 -12.26 9.08 28.72
C GLY A 64 -11.30 7.89 28.77
N VAL A 65 -11.59 6.78 28.08
CA VAL A 65 -10.61 5.69 27.92
C VAL A 65 -9.49 6.14 26.98
N PRO A 66 -8.23 6.19 27.43
CA PRO A 66 -7.11 6.58 26.58
C PRO A 66 -7.00 5.64 25.38
N LYS A 67 -6.84 6.21 24.18
CA LYS A 67 -6.67 5.47 22.93
C LYS A 67 -5.59 6.09 22.07
N ILE A 68 -4.98 5.26 21.22
CA ILE A 68 -4.10 5.74 20.16
C ILE A 68 -4.99 6.29 19.04
N ASN A 69 -4.69 7.49 18.54
CA ASN A 69 -5.52 8.19 17.55
C ASN A 69 -5.72 7.38 16.26
N ASN A 70 -4.69 6.67 15.79
CA ASN A 70 -4.74 5.84 14.61
C ASN A 70 -3.92 4.56 14.84
N ALA A 71 -4.55 3.39 14.66
CA ALA A 71 -3.92 2.08 14.78
C ALA A 71 -3.59 1.44 13.41
N PHE A 72 -3.89 2.11 12.29
CA PHE A 72 -3.51 1.66 10.96
C PHE A 72 -2.03 1.93 10.67
N ASN A 73 -1.40 1.00 9.92
CA ASN A 73 -0.04 1.17 9.43
C ASN A 73 -0.05 2.14 8.23
N ASN A 74 0.37 3.38 8.46
CA ASN A 74 0.45 4.41 7.41
C ASN A 74 1.80 4.36 6.69
N SER A 75 1.81 4.65 5.38
CA SER A 75 3.02 4.59 4.55
C SER A 75 4.16 5.50 5.03
N GLY A 76 3.86 6.64 5.67
CA GLY A 76 4.88 7.57 6.18
C GLY A 76 5.55 7.13 7.47
N THR A 77 4.97 6.17 8.20
CA THR A 77 5.48 5.70 9.51
C THR A 77 5.77 4.20 9.53
N ALA A 78 5.37 3.47 8.49
CA ALA A 78 5.58 2.03 8.42
C ALA A 78 7.07 1.72 8.23
N PRO A 79 7.63 0.78 9.01
CA PRO A 79 9.02 0.37 8.86
C PRO A 79 9.21 -0.46 7.59
N VAL A 80 10.45 -0.53 7.11
CA VAL A 80 10.80 -1.15 5.81
C VAL A 80 10.42 -2.64 5.71
N TYR A 81 10.40 -3.37 6.83
CA TYR A 81 9.99 -4.79 6.86
C TYR A 81 8.47 -4.99 6.66
N MET A 82 7.65 -3.95 6.83
CA MET A 82 6.21 -3.95 6.58
C MET A 82 5.90 -3.47 5.15
N ASN A 83 6.64 -3.98 4.16
CA ASN A 83 6.44 -3.64 2.75
C ASN A 83 5.66 -4.74 2.03
N SER A 84 4.94 -4.36 0.97
CA SER A 84 4.17 -5.28 0.14
C SER A 84 4.72 -5.29 -1.28
N SER A 85 4.80 -6.47 -1.88
CA SER A 85 5.07 -6.56 -3.32
C SER A 85 3.92 -5.90 -4.09
N PRO A 86 4.22 -5.10 -5.14
CA PRO A 86 3.17 -4.56 -6.00
C PRO A 86 2.36 -5.71 -6.61
N ARG A 87 1.11 -5.43 -6.94
CA ARG A 87 0.21 -6.35 -7.63
C ARG A 87 -0.27 -5.72 -8.93
N TRP A 88 -0.78 -6.54 -9.84
CA TRP A 88 -1.63 -6.06 -10.93
C TRP A 88 -2.76 -5.19 -10.34
N PRO A 89 -3.09 -4.02 -10.90
CA PRO A 89 -2.75 -3.53 -12.26
C PRO A 89 -1.50 -2.63 -12.35
N LYS A 90 -0.70 -2.52 -11.28
CA LYS A 90 0.47 -1.62 -11.30
C LYS A 90 1.55 -2.15 -12.25
N GLU A 91 2.16 -1.26 -13.01
CA GLU A 91 3.31 -1.59 -13.87
C GLU A 91 4.49 -2.06 -13.01
N ASN A 92 5.13 -3.15 -13.42
CA ASN A 92 6.29 -3.75 -12.75
C ASN A 92 7.18 -4.42 -13.80
N PRO A 93 8.51 -4.27 -13.74
CA PRO A 93 9.44 -4.92 -14.67
C PRO A 93 9.30 -6.45 -14.80
N THR A 94 8.69 -7.13 -13.83
CA THR A 94 8.57 -8.60 -13.83
C THR A 94 7.46 -9.14 -14.72
N TRP A 95 6.44 -8.35 -15.06
CA TRP A 95 5.33 -8.77 -15.93
C TRP A 95 5.15 -7.84 -17.12
N PRO A 96 4.68 -8.35 -18.28
CA PRO A 96 4.53 -7.54 -19.47
C PRO A 96 3.51 -6.42 -19.25
N LYS A 97 3.83 -5.24 -19.79
CA LYS A 97 2.94 -4.09 -19.81
C LYS A 97 2.10 -4.12 -21.08
N THR A 98 0.79 -3.99 -20.94
CA THR A 98 -0.11 -3.81 -22.09
C THR A 98 0.04 -2.40 -22.68
N GLU A 99 -0.13 -2.28 -24.00
CA GLU A 99 -0.09 -0.99 -24.68
C GLU A 99 -1.15 -0.02 -24.14
N LYS A 100 -0.85 1.28 -24.20
CA LYS A 100 -1.79 2.34 -23.82
C LYS A 100 -2.22 3.07 -25.09
N ALA A 101 -3.52 3.33 -25.22
CA ALA A 101 -4.06 4.13 -26.30
C ALA A 101 -3.95 5.63 -25.97
N THR A 102 -3.66 6.43 -26.99
CA THR A 102 -3.76 7.89 -26.95
C THR A 102 -4.75 8.36 -28.01
N MET A 103 -5.38 9.52 -27.78
CA MET A 103 -6.26 10.12 -28.79
C MET A 103 -5.41 10.69 -29.93
N GLY A 104 -5.71 10.28 -31.16
CA GLY A 104 -5.09 10.85 -32.36
C GLY A 104 -5.58 12.27 -32.67
N TYR A 105 -4.76 13.06 -33.35
CA TYR A 105 -5.15 14.34 -33.92
C TYR A 105 -5.80 14.13 -35.30
N LYS A 106 -6.88 14.84 -35.61
CA LYS A 106 -7.64 14.70 -36.86
C LYS A 106 -6.90 15.17 -38.13
N GLY A 107 -5.71 15.75 -37.98
CA GLY A 107 -4.98 16.40 -39.08
C GLY A 107 -5.22 17.91 -39.11
N ILE A 108 -4.45 18.60 -39.97
CA ILE A 108 -4.48 20.05 -40.11
C ILE A 108 -5.88 20.47 -40.57
N SER A 109 -6.51 21.35 -39.80
CA SER A 109 -7.83 21.89 -40.16
C SER A 109 -7.69 22.77 -41.40
N THR A 110 -8.41 22.43 -42.46
CA THR A 110 -8.54 23.23 -43.67
C THR A 110 -10.01 23.51 -43.96
N ASP A 111 -10.29 24.32 -44.98
CA ASP A 111 -11.66 24.55 -45.47
C ASP A 111 -12.20 23.33 -46.27
N TYR A 112 -11.35 22.33 -46.53
CA TYR A 112 -11.70 21.05 -47.15
C TYR A 112 -11.38 19.88 -46.18
N LEU A 113 -11.22 18.66 -46.69
CA LEU A 113 -10.86 17.50 -45.88
C LEU A 113 -9.54 17.76 -45.09
N PRO A 114 -9.50 17.48 -43.77
CA PRO A 114 -8.27 17.55 -43.00
C PRO A 114 -7.18 16.63 -43.55
N THR A 115 -5.94 17.09 -43.54
CA THR A 115 -4.79 16.32 -44.03
C THR A 115 -3.63 16.39 -43.05
N SER A 116 -2.76 15.37 -43.05
CA SER A 116 -1.53 15.34 -42.24
C SER A 116 -0.33 15.98 -42.95
N THR A 117 -0.52 16.46 -44.19
CA THR A 117 0.57 16.96 -45.04
C THR A 117 0.34 18.43 -45.41
N VAL A 118 1.41 19.23 -45.34
CA VAL A 118 1.41 20.61 -45.82
C VAL A 118 1.83 20.62 -47.29
N THR A 119 0.99 21.16 -48.17
CA THR A 119 1.33 21.34 -49.58
C THR A 119 1.99 22.69 -49.84
N LEU A 120 2.85 22.75 -50.87
CA LEU A 120 3.36 24.01 -51.38
C LEU A 120 2.21 24.82 -52.01
N LYS A 121 2.28 26.14 -51.83
CA LYS A 121 1.30 27.08 -52.38
C LYS A 121 1.85 27.63 -53.69
N ALA A 122 1.02 27.71 -54.72
CA ALA A 122 1.38 28.44 -55.93
C ALA A 122 1.43 29.97 -55.68
N VAL A 123 0.60 30.48 -54.75
CA VAL A 123 0.51 31.90 -54.38
C VAL A 123 0.84 32.08 -52.90
N GLU A 124 1.92 32.80 -52.60
CA GLU A 124 2.34 33.12 -51.23
C GLU A 124 2.30 34.63 -50.99
N VAL A 125 1.12 35.14 -50.66
CA VAL A 125 0.90 36.51 -50.20
C VAL A 125 0.53 36.48 -48.73
N LYS A 126 1.13 37.35 -47.90
CA LYS A 126 0.86 37.39 -46.46
C LYS A 126 -0.65 37.61 -46.21
N GLY A 127 -1.27 36.68 -45.48
CA GLY A 127 -2.71 36.69 -45.18
C GLY A 127 -3.61 36.01 -46.23
N THR A 128 -3.06 35.45 -47.32
CA THR A 128 -3.87 34.73 -48.31
C THR A 128 -4.38 33.38 -47.79
N LYS A 129 -5.67 33.10 -48.07
CA LYS A 129 -6.34 31.83 -47.75
C LYS A 129 -6.40 30.86 -48.94
N GLU A 130 -5.91 31.26 -50.10
CA GLU A 130 -6.06 30.48 -51.35
C GLU A 130 -5.25 29.18 -51.36
N ARG A 131 -5.90 28.06 -51.73
CA ARG A 131 -5.29 26.73 -51.85
C ARG A 131 -5.90 25.97 -53.02
N ASN A 132 -5.13 25.04 -53.57
CA ASN A 132 -5.61 24.08 -54.56
C ASN A 132 -5.70 22.69 -53.90
N PHE A 133 -6.93 22.18 -53.74
CA PHE A 133 -7.22 20.91 -53.07
C PHE A 133 -7.38 19.73 -54.05
N ASN A 134 -7.25 19.94 -55.36
CA ASN A 134 -7.62 18.93 -56.36
C ASN A 134 -6.61 17.76 -56.49
N PHE A 135 -5.45 17.86 -55.84
CA PHE A 135 -4.35 16.90 -55.94
C PHE A 135 -3.83 16.42 -54.58
N THR A 136 -4.58 16.71 -53.50
CA THR A 136 -4.25 16.28 -52.13
C THR A 136 -4.77 14.89 -51.83
#